data_AF-A0A535NAL5-F1
#
_entry.id   AF-A0A535NAL5-F1
#
_cell.length_a   1.000
_cell.length_b   1.000
_cell.length_c   1.000
_cell.angle_alpha   90.00
_cell.angle_beta   90.00
_cell.angle_gamma   90.00
#
_symmetry.space_group_name_H-M   'P 1'
#
loop_
_entity.id
_entity.type
_entity.pdbx_description
1 polymer ?
#
loop_
_entity_poly.entity_id
_entity_poly.type
_entity_poly.pdbx_seq_one_letter_code
_entity_poly.pdbx_strand_id
1 'polypeptide(L)' 'MTAVALSRRVFLLAAIFAYLQIALGGVVRVTGSGLGCPDWPLCHGRPYPPADLNAIIEYSHRTVGAITGVLIIATVVA' A
#
# COMPACT_ATOMS: atom_id res chain seq x y z
N MET A 1 -9.02 -3.95 -29.30
CA MET A 1 -9.27 -5.11 -28.40
C MET A 1 -8.19 -5.26 -27.32
N THR A 2 -6.94 -4.82 -27.54
CA THR A 2 -5.84 -4.90 -26.55
C THR A 2 -5.93 -3.86 -25.41
N ALA A 3 -6.40 -2.63 -25.67
CA ALA A 3 -6.56 -1.58 -24.65
C ALA A 3 -7.56 -1.96 -23.53
N VAL A 4 -8.71 -2.54 -23.88
CA VAL A 4 -9.74 -3.00 -22.93
C VAL A 4 -9.26 -4.18 -22.06
N ALA A 5 -8.36 -5.02 -22.56
CA ALA A 5 -7.79 -6.12 -21.79
C ALA A 5 -6.73 -5.64 -20.79
N LEU A 6 -6.00 -4.55 -21.11
CA LEU A 6 -5.04 -3.93 -20.21
C LEU A 6 -5.75 -3.24 -19.04
N SER A 7 -6.81 -2.47 -19.31
CA SER A 7 -7.60 -1.80 -18.27
C SER A 7 -8.25 -2.79 -17.29
N ARG A 8 -8.78 -3.93 -17.77
CA ARG A 8 -9.35 -4.98 -16.91
C ARG A 8 -8.30 -5.60 -15.96
N ARG A 9 -7.06 -5.80 -16.42
CA ARG A 9 -5.98 -6.35 -15.57
C ARG A 9 -5.57 -5.34 -14.49
N VAL A 10 -5.40 -4.07 -14.86
CA VAL A 10 -5.06 -3.00 -13.91
C VAL A 10 -6.17 -2.83 -12.87
N PHE A 11 -7.43 -2.90 -13.28
CA PHE A 11 -8.57 -2.84 -12.36
C PHE A 11 -8.58 -4.00 -11.34
N LEU A 12 -8.34 -5.24 -11.79
CA LEU A 12 -8.26 -6.40 -10.89
C LEU A 12 -7.09 -6.26 -9.91
N LEU A 13 -5.94 -5.79 -10.38
CA LEU A 13 -4.79 -5.51 -9.51
C LEU A 13 -5.13 -4.42 -8.48
N ALA A 14 -5.73 -3.31 -8.91
CA ALA A 14 -6.16 -2.23 -8.01
C ALA A 14 -7.13 -2.74 -6.93
N ALA A 15 -8.09 -3.61 -7.31
CA ALA A 15 -9.04 -4.20 -6.37
C ALA A 15 -8.35 -5.12 -5.33
N ILE A 16 -7.40 -5.96 -5.77
CA ILE A 16 -6.62 -6.82 -4.88
C ILE A 16 -5.80 -5.98 -3.90
N PHE A 17 -5.07 -4.98 -4.39
CA PHE A 17 -4.26 -4.10 -3.55
C PHE A 17 -5.11 -3.25 -2.59
N ALA A 18 -6.28 -2.78 -3.02
CA ALA A 18 -7.22 -2.08 -2.16
C ALA A 18 -7.74 -2.99 -1.03
N TYR A 19 -8.04 -4.26 -1.31
CA TYR A 19 -8.43 -5.22 -0.27
C TYR A 19 -7.29 -5.47 0.72
N LEU A 20 -6.05 -5.67 0.22
CA LEU A 20 -4.86 -5.79 1.06
C LEU A 20 -4.65 -4.55 1.94
N GLN A 21 -4.88 -3.36 1.39
CA GLN A 21 -4.79 -2.10 2.14
C GLN A 21 -5.78 -2.05 3.30
N ILE A 22 -7.03 -2.46 3.06
CA ILE A 22 -8.06 -2.52 4.10
C ILE A 22 -7.65 -3.51 5.21
N ALA A 23 -7.17 -4.70 4.84
CA ALA A 23 -6.72 -5.70 5.79
C ALA A 23 -5.52 -5.19 6.63
N LEU A 24 -4.51 -4.61 5.99
CA LEU A 24 -3.34 -4.03 6.66
C LEU A 24 -3.71 -2.86 7.57
N GLY A 25 -4.66 -2.01 7.14
CA GLY A 25 -5.19 -0.94 7.99
C GLY A 25 -5.86 -1.49 9.24
N GLY A 26 -6.59 -2.60 9.11
CA GLY A 26 -7.10 -3.37 10.24
C GLY A 26 -5.99 -3.85 11.17
N VAL A 27 -4.93 -4.45 10.63
CA VAL A 27 -3.76 -4.92 11.39
C VAL A 27 -3.11 -3.77 12.17
N VAL A 28 -2.79 -2.65 11.51
CA VAL A 28 -2.22 -1.44 12.16
C VAL A 28 -3.06 -0.99 13.35
N ARG A 29 -4.38 -1.03 13.22
CA ARG A 29 -5.31 -0.60 14.27
C ARG A 29 -5.33 -1.56 15.44
N VAL A 30 -5.35 -2.87 15.21
CA VAL A 30 -5.38 -3.86 16.31
C VAL A 30 -4.03 -4.00 17.01
N THR A 31 -2.91 -3.75 16.32
CA THR A 31 -1.56 -3.81 16.90
C THR A 31 -1.10 -2.48 17.50
N GLY A 32 -1.83 -1.38 17.26
CA GLY A 32 -1.42 -0.04 17.70
C GLY A 32 -0.20 0.52 16.95
N SER A 33 0.13 -0.03 15.77
CA SER A 33 1.36 0.30 15.05
C SER A 33 1.31 1.62 14.28
N GLY A 34 0.23 2.40 14.35
CA GLY A 34 0.03 3.59 13.51
C GLY A 34 1.07 4.72 13.65
N LEU A 35 1.93 4.64 14.67
CA LEU A 35 3.07 5.55 14.89
C LEU A 35 4.43 4.84 14.76
N GLY A 36 4.47 3.64 14.19
CA GLY A 36 5.67 2.82 14.03
C GLY A 36 6.68 3.39 13.04
N CYS A 37 6.26 4.24 12.10
CA CYS A 37 7.15 5.00 11.22
C CYS A 37 6.79 6.49 11.28
N PRO A 38 7.70 7.36 11.75
CA PRO A 38 7.43 8.81 11.86
C PRO A 38 7.41 9.50 10.49
N ASP A 39 8.20 9.01 9.53
CA ASP A 39 8.38 9.53 8.19
C ASP A 39 7.80 8.60 7.11
N TRP A 40 7.61 9.15 5.91
CA TRP A 40 7.34 8.44 4.64
C TRP A 40 7.79 9.37 3.49
N PRO A 41 8.44 8.89 2.40
CA PRO A 41 8.64 7.49 1.97
C PRO A 41 9.79 6.75 2.66
N LEU A 42 10.62 7.46 3.43
CA LEU A 42 11.59 6.85 4.33
C LEU A 42 10.91 6.44 5.63
N CYS A 43 11.47 5.49 6.37
CA CYS A 43 11.11 5.20 7.75
C CYS A 43 12.39 5.21 8.59
N HIS A 44 12.45 6.10 9.58
CA HIS A 44 13.66 6.41 10.35
C HIS A 44 14.84 6.84 9.46
N GLY A 45 14.56 7.62 8.41
CA GLY A 45 15.56 8.10 7.46
C GLY A 45 16.11 7.03 6.51
N ARG A 46 15.53 5.82 6.48
CA ARG A 46 15.95 4.71 5.61
C ARG A 46 14.80 4.29 4.67
N PRO A 47 15.09 3.78 3.45
CA PRO A 47 14.05 3.30 2.52
C PRO A 47 13.51 1.90 2.88
N TYR A 48 13.76 1.43 4.10
CA TYR A 48 13.27 0.17 4.64
C TYR A 48 13.06 0.34 6.15
N PRO A 49 12.09 -0.36 6.74
CA PRO A 49 11.83 -0.26 8.17
C PRO A 49 12.96 -0.93 8.96
N PRO A 50 13.28 -0.43 10.17
CA PRO A 50 14.12 -1.17 11.10
C PRO A 50 13.48 -2.53 11.46
N ALA A 51 14.24 -3.42 12.09
CA ALA A 51 13.75 -4.72 12.58
C ALA A 51 12.87 -4.56 13.83
N ASP A 52 11.87 -3.68 13.76
CA ASP A 52 10.83 -3.44 14.74
C ASP A 52 9.47 -3.78 14.12
N LEU A 53 8.65 -4.53 14.85
CA LEU A 53 7.39 -5.06 14.31
C LEU A 53 6.40 -3.93 13.99
N ASN A 54 6.32 -2.89 14.81
CA ASN A 54 5.41 -1.78 14.58
C ASN A 54 5.83 -0.98 13.35
N ALA A 55 7.13 -0.72 13.20
CA ALA A 55 7.67 -0.06 12.02
C ALA A 55 7.42 -0.88 10.74
N ILE A 56 7.61 -2.20 10.79
CA ILE A 56 7.35 -3.10 9.64
C ILE A 56 5.87 -3.07 9.24
N ILE A 57 4.96 -3.16 10.22
CA ILE A 57 3.51 -3.15 9.98
C ILE A 57 3.08 -1.81 9.34
N GLU A 58 3.48 -0.69 9.94
CA GLU A 58 3.11 0.64 9.44
C GLU A 58 3.72 0.95 8.08
N TYR A 59 5.01 0.62 7.88
CA TYR A 59 5.67 0.80 6.59
C TYR A 59 5.01 -0.01 5.48
N SER A 60 4.60 -1.25 5.78
CA SER A 60 3.88 -2.12 4.84
C SER A 60 2.53 -1.52 4.46
N HIS A 61 1.75 -1.06 5.44
CA HIS A 61 0.47 -0.39 5.20
C HIS A 61 0.63 0.89 4.34
N ARG A 62 1.65 1.72 4.60
CA ARG A 62 1.90 2.93 3.79
C ARG A 62 2.33 2.61 2.36
N THR A 63 3.20 1.62 2.19
CA THR A 63 3.73 1.21 0.88
C THR A 63 2.64 0.61 0.00
N VAL A 64 1.79 -0.27 0.56
CA VAL A 64 0.64 -0.82 -0.15
C VAL A 64 -0.36 0.28 -0.50
N GLY A 65 -0.53 1.28 0.37
CA GLY A 65 -1.41 2.44 0.10
C GLY A 65 -0.92 3.26 -1.09
N ALA A 66 0.39 3.53 -1.16
CA ALA A 66 0.99 4.24 -2.29
C ALA A 66 0.84 3.46 -3.61
N ILE A 67 1.09 2.15 -3.60
CA ILE A 67 0.88 1.28 -4.76
C ILE A 67 -0.59 1.29 -5.19
N THR A 68 -1.52 1.18 -4.24
CA THR A 68 -2.96 1.23 -4.50
C THR A 68 -3.35 2.55 -5.17
N GLY A 69 -2.86 3.69 -4.67
CA GLY A 69 -3.11 5.00 -5.27
C GLY A 69 -2.60 5.10 -6.72
N VAL A 70 -1.38 4.61 -6.99
CA VAL A 70 -0.83 4.57 -8.36
C VAL A 70 -1.66 3.67 -9.26
N LEU A 71 -2.09 2.48 -8.79
CA LEU A 71 -2.93 1.58 -9.56
C LEU A 71 -4.29 2.21 -9.88
N ILE A 72 -4.92 2.91 -8.92
CA ILE A 72 -6.17 3.64 -9.15
C ILE A 72 -5.97 4.73 -10.21
N ILE A 73 -4.92 5.54 -10.11
CA ILE A 73 -4.62 6.56 -11.14
C ILE A 73 -4.40 5.89 -12.51
N ALA A 74 -3.70 4.77 -12.55
CA ALA A 74 -3.49 4.01 -13.79
C ALA A 74 -4.81 3.50 -14.40
N THR A 75 -5.83 3.16 -13.60
CA THR A 75 -7.15 2.78 -14.13
C THR A 75 -7.88 3.92 -14.82
N VAL A 76 -7.56 5.18 -14.49
CA VAL A 76 -8.19 6.36 -15.12
C VAL A 76 -7.56 6.68 -16.48
N VAL A 77 -6.29 6.33 -16.68
CA VAL A 77 -5.49 6.70 -17.86
C VAL A 77 -5.47 5.58 -18.93
N ALA A 78 -5.84 4.35 -18.57
CA ALA A 78 -5.78 3.15 -19.43
C ALA A 78 -7.14 2.77 -20.05
#